data_AF-A0A850HMD8-F1
#
_entry.id   AF-A0A850HMD8-F1
#
_cell.length_a   1.000
_cell.length_b   1.000
_cell.length_c   1.000
_cell.angle_alpha   90.00
_cell.angle_beta   90.00
_cell.angle_gamma   90.00
#
_symmetry.space_group_name_H-M   'P 1'
#
loop_
_entity.id
_entity.type
_entity.pdbx_description
1 polymer ?
#
loop_
_entity_poly.entity_id
_entity_poly.type
_entity_poly.pdbx_seq_one_letter_code
_entity_poly.pdbx_strand_id
1 'polypeptide(L)'
;MTLDEIRVQIDAVDTQMKPLFLKRMECAGCVAETKRETGGDVFVLERELAIIEKRAGDVAPEVRDEYVMFLRHLMSVSRRYQYGILTEKQDRVLAEALEAAGLSAEKEHSQIEIAFACDAEASDFNLFVNMAKLNQISIISLNLETEEGRQKIRMILKGNLKDQKMRQLLCQIGKEAEGFQIVGM
;
A
#
# COMPACT_ATOMS: atom_id res chain seq x y z
N MET A 1 0.51 -22.25 32.40
CA MET A 1 -0.54 -21.23 32.25
C MET A 1 -1.72 -21.83 31.55
N THR A 2 -2.93 -21.44 31.92
CA THR A 2 -4.17 -21.79 31.22
C THR A 2 -4.34 -20.92 29.97
N LEU A 3 -5.25 -21.31 29.06
CA LEU A 3 -5.55 -20.52 27.86
C LEU A 3 -6.06 -19.11 28.20
N ASP A 4 -6.88 -18.98 29.25
CA ASP A 4 -7.44 -17.70 29.65
C ASP A 4 -6.37 -16.78 30.27
N GLU A 5 -5.43 -17.35 31.05
CA GLU A 5 -4.26 -16.60 31.53
C GLU A 5 -3.38 -16.09 30.38
N ILE A 6 -3.19 -16.90 29.33
CA ILE A 6 -2.43 -16.50 28.13
C ILE A 6 -3.13 -15.35 27.40
N ARG A 7 -4.46 -15.42 27.23
CA ARG A 7 -5.25 -14.36 26.58
C ARG A 7 -5.18 -13.04 27.34
N VAL A 8 -5.27 -13.07 28.67
CA VAL A 8 -5.12 -11.86 29.50
C VAL A 8 -3.74 -11.21 29.29
N GLN A 9 -2.68 -12.00 29.11
CA GLN A 9 -1.36 -11.46 28.80
C GLN A 9 -1.29 -10.84 27.40
N ILE A 10 -1.92 -11.46 26.39
CA ILE A 10 -2.03 -10.90 25.03
C ILE A 10 -2.76 -9.55 25.08
N ASP A 11 -3.90 -9.48 25.78
CA ASP A 11 -4.69 -8.24 25.90
C ASP A 11 -3.85 -7.10 26.52
N ALA A 12 -3.02 -7.41 27.51
CA ALA A 12 -2.12 -6.45 28.14
C ALA A 12 -1.00 -5.97 27.20
N VAL A 13 -0.51 -6.82 26.30
CA VAL A 13 0.45 -6.45 25.25
C VAL A 13 -0.23 -5.58 24.20
N ASP A 14 -1.40 -5.98 23.69
CA ASP A 14 -2.17 -5.22 22.69
C ASP A 14 -2.55 -3.82 23.17
N THR A 15 -2.87 -3.70 24.47
CA THR A 15 -3.12 -2.41 25.13
C THR A 15 -1.92 -1.46 25.01
N GLN A 16 -0.69 -1.98 25.06
CA GLN A 16 0.54 -1.18 24.89
C GLN A 16 0.88 -0.91 23.42
N MET A 17 0.49 -1.81 22.50
CA MET A 17 0.72 -1.61 21.07
C MET A 17 -0.08 -0.41 20.51
N LYS A 18 -1.31 -0.18 20.99
CA LYS A 18 -2.17 0.92 20.51
C LYS A 18 -1.52 2.31 20.61
N PRO A 19 -1.03 2.79 21.78
CA PRO A 19 -0.41 4.11 21.87
C PRO A 19 0.86 4.23 21.00
N LEU A 20 1.65 3.16 20.86
CA LEU A 20 2.82 3.14 19.98
C LEU A 20 2.44 3.27 18.51
N PHE A 21 1.39 2.57 18.09
CA PHE A 21 0.84 2.68 16.74
C PHE A 21 0.37 4.12 16.46
N LEU A 22 -0.44 4.70 17.36
CA LEU A 22 -0.92 6.08 17.20
C LEU A 22 0.25 7.07 17.08
N LYS A 23 1.28 6.93 17.92
CA LYS A 23 2.45 7.79 17.84
C LYS A 23 3.19 7.66 16.52
N ARG A 24 3.31 6.43 15.99
CA ARG A 24 3.91 6.19 14.68
C ARG A 24 3.10 6.84 13.55
N MET A 25 1.76 6.83 13.64
CA MET A 25 0.89 7.45 12.64
C MET A 25 0.94 8.98 12.68
N GLU A 26 1.10 9.59 13.87
CA GLU A 26 1.40 11.03 13.98
C GLU A 26 2.69 11.37 13.23
N CYS A 27 3.76 10.60 13.43
CA CYS A 27 5.01 10.79 12.70
C CYS A 27 4.83 10.61 11.19
N ALA A 28 4.02 9.65 10.75
CA ALA A 28 3.68 9.49 9.33
C ALA A 28 2.96 10.73 8.77
N GLY A 29 2.06 11.34 9.55
CA GLY A 29 1.43 12.61 9.20
C GLY A 29 2.47 13.72 8.98
N CYS A 30 3.40 13.90 9.92
CA CYS A 30 4.48 14.88 9.77
C CYS A 30 5.35 14.60 8.53
N VAL A 31 5.63 13.33 8.22
CA VAL A 31 6.35 12.95 7.00
C VAL A 31 5.58 13.37 5.76
N ALA A 32 4.26 13.12 5.70
CA ALA A 32 3.44 13.57 4.57
C ALA A 32 3.51 15.07 4.38
N GLU A 33 3.42 15.85 5.47
CA GLU A 33 3.53 17.31 5.42
C GLU A 33 4.88 17.78 4.85
N THR A 34 5.99 17.22 5.36
CA THR A 34 7.33 17.53 4.83
C THR A 34 7.46 17.12 3.35
N LYS A 35 6.85 16.00 2.94
CA LYS A 35 6.89 15.51 1.55
C LYS A 35 6.03 16.36 0.62
N ARG A 36 4.95 16.95 1.13
CA ARG A 36 4.14 17.93 0.40
C ARG A 36 4.95 19.17 0.03
N GLU A 37 5.73 19.68 0.98
CA GLU A 37 6.58 20.86 0.79
C GLU A 37 7.79 20.58 -0.11
N THR A 38 8.43 19.42 0.07
CA THR A 38 9.68 19.05 -0.64
C THR A 38 9.44 18.36 -1.98
N GLY A 39 8.22 17.90 -2.25
CA GLY A 39 7.88 17.09 -3.43
C GLY A 39 8.36 15.64 -3.39
N GLY A 40 9.02 15.22 -2.30
CA GLY A 40 9.61 13.89 -2.20
C GLY A 40 8.57 12.74 -2.23
N ASP A 41 9.04 11.53 -2.51
CA ASP A 41 8.19 10.35 -2.51
C ASP A 41 7.99 9.75 -1.12
N VAL A 42 6.79 9.19 -0.92
CA VAL A 42 6.35 8.50 0.29
C VAL A 42 6.94 7.10 0.35
N PHE A 43 6.93 6.38 -0.78
CA PHE A 43 7.58 5.08 -0.90
C PHE A 43 9.03 5.25 -1.34
N VAL A 44 9.95 4.69 -0.54
CA VAL A 44 11.38 4.65 -0.83
C VAL A 44 11.87 3.24 -0.44
N LEU A 45 11.97 2.34 -1.42
CA LEU A 45 12.23 0.92 -1.19
C LEU A 45 13.49 0.67 -0.35
N GLU A 46 14.62 1.27 -0.74
CA GLU A 46 15.89 1.12 -0.02
C GLU A 46 15.79 1.53 1.45
N ARG A 47 15.02 2.60 1.74
CA ARG A 47 14.82 3.08 3.09
C ARG A 47 14.02 2.08 3.93
N GLU A 48 13.00 1.47 3.33
CA GLU A 48 12.17 0.47 4.01
C GLU A 48 12.92 -0.83 4.27
N LEU A 49 13.68 -1.33 3.27
CA LEU A 49 14.55 -2.48 3.43
C LEU A 49 15.58 -2.25 4.55
N ALA A 50 16.20 -1.07 4.61
CA ALA A 50 17.13 -0.72 5.69
C ALA A 50 16.47 -0.67 7.08
N ILE A 51 15.19 -0.27 7.16
CA ILE A 51 14.44 -0.31 8.43
C ILE A 51 14.15 -1.75 8.83
N ILE A 52 13.67 -2.57 7.89
CA ILE A 52 13.36 -3.99 8.15
C ILE A 52 14.59 -4.71 8.64
N GLU A 53 15.71 -4.60 7.93
CA GLU A 53 16.97 -5.27 8.30
C GLU A 53 17.44 -4.84 9.68
N LYS A 54 17.45 -3.53 9.95
CA LYS A 54 17.84 -3.00 11.27
C LYS A 54 16.93 -3.46 12.41
N ARG A 55 15.63 -3.59 12.16
CA ARG A 55 14.63 -3.90 13.20
C ARG A 55 14.43 -5.40 13.41
N ALA A 56 14.73 -6.22 12.41
CA ALA A 56 14.61 -7.67 12.46
C ALA A 56 15.94 -8.37 12.79
N GLY A 57 17.06 -7.63 12.86
CA GLY A 57 18.40 -8.20 13.04
C GLY A 57 18.64 -8.89 14.39
N ASP A 58 17.88 -8.54 15.43
CA ASP A 58 17.93 -9.14 16.76
C ASP A 58 16.70 -10.00 17.09
N VAL A 59 15.81 -10.20 16.13
CA VAL A 59 14.61 -11.03 16.29
C VAL A 59 14.99 -12.50 16.14
N ALA A 60 14.47 -13.32 17.05
CA ALA A 60 14.73 -14.76 17.06
C ALA A 60 14.31 -15.41 15.72
N PRO A 61 15.11 -16.34 15.17
CA PRO A 61 14.86 -16.94 13.85
C PRO A 61 13.46 -17.54 13.69
N GLU A 62 12.88 -18.05 14.78
CA GLU A 62 11.58 -18.73 14.79
C GLU A 62 10.39 -17.81 14.55
N VAL A 63 10.55 -16.49 14.71
CA VAL A 63 9.49 -15.48 14.55
C VAL A 63 9.90 -14.31 13.64
N ARG A 64 11.07 -14.41 13.00
CA ARG A 64 11.66 -13.31 12.22
C ARG A 64 10.79 -12.97 11.01
N ASP A 65 10.32 -13.97 10.29
CA ASP A 65 9.56 -13.76 9.04
C ASP A 65 8.19 -13.13 9.33
N GLU A 66 7.53 -13.55 10.42
CA GLU A 66 6.29 -12.95 10.92
C GLU A 66 6.51 -11.48 11.28
N TYR A 67 7.61 -11.15 11.93
CA TYR A 67 7.93 -9.78 12.29
C TYR A 67 8.27 -8.92 11.06
N VAL A 68 9.02 -9.45 10.10
CA VAL A 68 9.29 -8.78 8.81
C VAL A 68 7.98 -8.49 8.08
N MET A 69 7.06 -9.46 8.02
CA MET A 69 5.74 -9.28 7.42
C MET A 69 4.91 -8.22 8.16
N PHE A 70 4.91 -8.23 9.49
CA PHE A 70 4.28 -7.19 10.30
C PHE A 70 4.81 -5.80 9.95
N LEU A 71 6.13 -5.63 9.84
CA LEU A 71 6.75 -4.35 9.47
C LEU A 71 6.32 -3.90 8.06
N ARG A 72 6.31 -4.80 7.07
CA ARG A 72 5.84 -4.49 5.70
C ARG A 72 4.39 -4.00 5.69
N HIS A 73 3.50 -4.69 6.41
CA HIS A 73 2.09 -4.28 6.51
C HIS A 73 1.93 -2.95 7.25
N LEU A 74 2.66 -2.75 8.34
CA LEU A 74 2.67 -1.51 9.10
C LEU A 74 3.20 -0.32 8.28
N MET A 75 4.17 -0.55 7.38
CA MET A 75 4.64 0.45 6.42
C MET A 75 3.59 0.73 5.35
N SER A 76 2.97 -0.29 4.76
CA SER A 76 1.89 -0.13 3.77
C SER A 76 0.70 0.69 4.32
N VAL A 77 0.25 0.39 5.55
CA VAL A 77 -0.80 1.16 6.24
C VAL A 77 -0.39 2.62 6.45
N SER A 78 0.88 2.84 6.82
CA SER A 78 1.43 4.20 6.99
C SER A 78 1.46 4.98 5.69
N ARG A 79 1.91 4.36 4.59
CA ARG A 79 1.93 5.00 3.27
C ARG A 79 0.53 5.32 2.78
N ARG A 80 -0.43 4.41 2.99
CA ARG A 80 -1.83 4.68 2.71
C ARG A 80 -2.30 5.96 3.41
N TYR A 81 -2.07 6.07 4.73
CA TYR A 81 -2.43 7.27 5.49
C TYR A 81 -1.79 8.54 4.92
N GLN A 82 -0.49 8.49 4.59
CA GLN A 82 0.24 9.61 3.97
C GLN A 82 -0.34 10.01 2.61
N TYR A 83 -0.61 9.04 1.71
CA TYR A 83 -1.25 9.33 0.43
C TYR A 83 -2.65 9.92 0.58
N GLY A 84 -3.37 9.56 1.65
CA GLY A 84 -4.67 10.16 1.98
C GLY A 84 -4.60 11.66 2.29
N ILE A 85 -3.47 12.12 2.82
CA ILE A 85 -3.19 13.56 3.07
C ILE A 85 -2.74 14.25 1.78
N LEU A 86 -1.98 13.56 0.92
CA LEU A 86 -1.38 14.11 -0.29
C LEU A 86 -2.33 14.10 -1.50
N THR A 87 -3.49 14.77 -1.39
CA THR A 87 -4.53 14.78 -2.45
C THR A 87 -4.01 15.30 -3.79
N GLU A 88 -3.20 16.35 -3.81
CA GLU A 88 -2.60 16.87 -5.06
C GLU A 88 -1.71 15.84 -5.75
N LYS A 89 -1.01 14.98 -4.99
CA LYS A 89 -0.20 13.91 -5.57
C LYS A 89 -1.09 12.85 -6.22
N GLN A 90 -2.27 12.57 -5.63
CA GLN A 90 -3.26 11.69 -6.26
C GLN A 90 -3.76 12.26 -7.58
N ASP A 91 -4.05 13.56 -7.62
CA ASP A 91 -4.53 14.23 -8.83
C ASP A 91 -3.50 14.13 -9.96
N ARG A 92 -2.21 14.38 -9.66
CA ARG A 92 -1.12 14.28 -10.64
C ARG A 92 -0.95 12.87 -11.18
N VAL A 93 -0.86 11.85 -10.31
CA VAL A 93 -0.70 10.45 -10.72
C VAL A 93 -1.86 9.99 -11.60
N LEU A 94 -3.10 10.37 -11.25
CA LEU A 94 -4.27 10.02 -12.05
C LEU A 94 -4.31 10.75 -13.38
N ALA A 95 -3.97 12.05 -13.41
CA ALA A 95 -3.92 12.82 -14.65
C ALA A 95 -2.90 12.22 -15.64
N GLU A 96 -1.69 11.93 -15.17
CA GLU A 96 -0.63 11.29 -15.97
C GLU A 96 -1.07 9.92 -16.49
N ALA A 97 -1.69 9.08 -15.65
CA ALA A 97 -2.16 7.76 -16.04
C ALA A 97 -3.32 7.80 -17.05
N LEU A 98 -4.25 8.75 -16.91
CA LEU A 98 -5.38 8.93 -17.82
C LEU A 98 -4.94 9.49 -19.17
N GLU A 99 -4.02 10.45 -19.17
CA GLU A 99 -3.44 11.04 -20.38
C GLU A 99 -2.72 9.97 -21.20
N ALA A 100 -1.86 9.17 -20.54
CA ALA A 100 -1.16 8.06 -21.19
C ALA A 100 -2.10 7.02 -21.81
N ALA A 101 -3.30 6.85 -21.23
CA ALA A 101 -4.32 5.92 -21.70
C ALA A 101 -5.28 6.52 -22.75
N GLY A 102 -5.24 7.84 -22.98
CA GLY A 102 -6.24 8.54 -23.79
C GLY A 102 -7.66 8.48 -23.20
N LEU A 103 -7.77 8.37 -21.87
CA LEU A 103 -9.04 8.25 -21.15
C LEU A 103 -9.41 9.56 -20.45
N SER A 104 -10.71 9.72 -20.14
CA SER A 104 -11.22 10.87 -19.37
C SER A 104 -12.03 10.43 -18.17
N ALA A 105 -11.76 11.05 -17.01
CA ALA A 105 -12.51 10.85 -15.78
C ALA A 105 -13.94 11.42 -15.81
N GLU A 106 -14.29 12.23 -16.81
CA GLU A 106 -15.63 12.85 -16.93
C GLU A 106 -16.71 11.86 -17.38
N LYS A 107 -16.31 10.84 -18.16
CA LYS A 107 -17.24 9.80 -18.61
C LYS A 107 -17.70 8.97 -17.43
N GLU A 108 -18.98 8.59 -17.39
CA GLU A 108 -19.46 7.67 -16.36
C GLU A 108 -18.82 6.29 -16.52
N HIS A 109 -18.36 5.75 -15.40
CA HIS A 109 -17.75 4.43 -15.30
C HIS A 109 -18.10 3.85 -13.93
N SER A 110 -18.07 2.52 -13.83
CA SER A 110 -18.33 1.78 -12.58
C SER A 110 -17.27 0.73 -12.27
N GLN A 111 -16.27 0.63 -13.15
CA GLN A 111 -15.11 -0.23 -13.01
C GLN A 111 -13.88 0.53 -13.51
N ILE A 112 -12.70 0.09 -13.08
CA ILE A 112 -11.43 0.62 -13.56
C ILE A 112 -10.51 -0.58 -13.77
N GLU A 113 -9.97 -0.72 -14.97
CA GLU A 113 -8.96 -1.72 -15.28
C GLU A 113 -7.58 -1.09 -15.17
N ILE A 114 -6.72 -1.72 -14.37
CA ILE A 114 -5.34 -1.30 -14.16
C ILE A 114 -4.37 -2.42 -14.53
N ALA A 115 -3.18 -2.02 -14.96
CA ALA A 115 -2.06 -2.91 -15.19
C ALA A 115 -0.82 -2.38 -14.47
N PHE A 116 0.00 -3.27 -13.93
CA PHE A 116 1.29 -2.93 -13.31
C PHE A 116 2.15 -4.19 -13.18
N ALA A 117 3.39 -4.01 -12.75
CA ALA A 117 4.31 -5.11 -12.48
C ALA A 117 4.98 -4.98 -11.11
N CYS A 118 5.46 -6.10 -10.59
CA CYS A 118 6.33 -6.16 -9.44
C CYS A 118 7.32 -7.32 -9.56
N ASP A 119 8.38 -7.28 -8.76
CA ASP A 119 9.35 -8.36 -8.64
C ASP A 119 8.71 -9.60 -7.98
N ALA A 120 9.01 -10.79 -8.52
CA ALA A 120 8.43 -12.05 -8.04
C ALA A 120 9.05 -12.55 -6.73
N GLU A 121 10.33 -12.27 -6.49
CA GLU A 121 11.06 -12.75 -5.30
C GLU A 121 10.79 -11.85 -4.08
N ALA A 122 10.70 -10.54 -4.29
CA ALA A 122 10.25 -9.60 -3.26
C ALA A 122 8.75 -9.81 -2.93
N SER A 123 7.98 -10.32 -3.90
CA SER A 123 6.54 -10.62 -3.88
C SER A 123 5.69 -9.62 -3.11
N ASP A 124 5.77 -8.35 -3.51
CA ASP A 124 4.90 -7.28 -2.97
C ASP A 124 3.45 -7.37 -3.49
N PHE A 125 3.13 -8.40 -4.30
CA PHE A 125 1.79 -8.63 -4.83
C PHE A 125 0.70 -8.67 -3.75
N ASN A 126 0.98 -9.37 -2.63
CA ASN A 126 0.06 -9.43 -1.50
C ASN A 126 -0.25 -8.04 -0.92
N LEU A 127 0.72 -7.12 -0.95
CA LEU A 127 0.54 -5.75 -0.48
C LEU A 127 -0.44 -5.00 -1.37
N PHE A 128 -0.41 -5.16 -2.70
CA PHE A 128 -1.38 -4.50 -3.59
C PHE A 128 -2.81 -5.02 -3.37
N VAL A 129 -2.98 -6.33 -3.16
CA VAL A 129 -4.28 -6.90 -2.78
C VAL A 129 -4.75 -6.34 -1.43
N ASN A 130 -3.84 -6.24 -0.45
CA ASN A 130 -4.14 -5.63 0.85
C ASN A 130 -4.49 -4.13 0.72
N MET A 131 -3.82 -3.36 -0.14
CA MET A 131 -4.14 -1.96 -0.41
C MET A 131 -5.57 -1.80 -0.93
N ALA A 132 -6.01 -2.67 -1.85
CA ALA A 132 -7.39 -2.67 -2.33
C ALA A 132 -8.37 -2.92 -1.19
N LYS A 133 -8.08 -3.91 -0.33
CA LYS A 133 -8.89 -4.21 0.87
C LYS A 133 -8.94 -3.04 1.85
N LEU A 134 -7.81 -2.39 2.14
CA LEU A 134 -7.72 -1.25 3.06
C LEU A 134 -8.50 -0.04 2.54
N ASN A 135 -8.56 0.15 1.22
CA ASN A 135 -9.38 1.16 0.58
C ASN A 135 -10.83 0.71 0.34
N GLN A 136 -11.21 -0.49 0.80
CA GLN A 136 -12.56 -1.05 0.66
C GLN A 136 -13.02 -1.15 -0.80
N ILE A 137 -12.07 -1.33 -1.72
CA ILE A 137 -12.33 -1.50 -3.14
C ILE A 137 -12.38 -2.99 -3.46
N SER A 138 -13.46 -3.45 -4.09
CA SER A 138 -13.58 -4.84 -4.52
C SER A 138 -12.82 -5.07 -5.81
N ILE A 139 -12.06 -6.16 -5.86
CA ILE A 139 -11.41 -6.66 -7.07
C ILE A 139 -12.42 -7.58 -7.76
N ILE A 140 -12.83 -7.24 -8.98
CA ILE A 140 -13.77 -8.00 -9.81
C ILE A 140 -13.05 -9.13 -10.52
N SER A 141 -11.89 -8.82 -11.09
CA SER A 141 -11.05 -9.76 -11.82
C SER A 141 -9.59 -9.47 -11.52
N LEU A 142 -8.79 -10.53 -11.47
CA LEU A 142 -7.35 -10.47 -11.29
C LEU A 142 -6.71 -11.51 -12.19
N ASN A 143 -5.78 -11.06 -13.02
CA ASN A 143 -4.88 -11.93 -13.77
C ASN A 143 -3.44 -11.61 -13.34
N LEU A 144 -2.65 -12.65 -13.12
CA LEU A 144 -1.23 -12.56 -12.80
C LEU A 144 -0.47 -13.53 -13.70
N GLU A 145 0.53 -13.01 -14.39
CA GLU A 145 1.46 -13.79 -15.20
C GLU A 145 2.88 -13.52 -14.70
N THR A 146 3.69 -14.57 -14.56
CA THR A 146 5.10 -14.43 -14.16
C THR A 146 5.98 -14.75 -15.35
N GLU A 147 6.84 -13.81 -15.74
CA GLU A 147 7.80 -13.96 -16.83
C GLU A 147 9.15 -13.40 -16.38
N GLU A 148 10.22 -14.17 -16.52
CA GLU A 148 11.60 -13.74 -16.18
C GLU A 148 11.75 -13.14 -14.77
N GLY A 149 11.07 -13.69 -13.77
CA GLY A 149 11.12 -13.20 -12.38
C GLY A 149 10.28 -11.93 -12.12
N ARG A 150 9.50 -11.48 -13.11
CA ARG A 150 8.62 -10.32 -12.99
C ARG A 150 7.17 -10.74 -13.08
N GLN A 151 6.36 -10.32 -12.11
CA GLN A 151 4.92 -10.54 -12.11
C GLN A 151 4.25 -9.37 -12.83
N LYS A 152 3.47 -9.66 -13.87
CA LYS A 152 2.60 -8.72 -14.58
C LYS A 152 1.18 -8.95 -14.08
N ILE A 153 0.55 -7.89 -13.61
CA ILE A 153 -0.76 -7.95 -12.96
C ILE A 153 -1.74 -7.10 -13.74
N ARG A 154 -2.92 -7.65 -14.01
CA ARG A 154 -4.08 -6.91 -14.52
C ARG A 154 -5.25 -7.08 -13.56
N MET A 155 -5.82 -5.96 -13.10
CA MET A 155 -6.92 -5.96 -12.13
C MET A 155 -8.08 -5.11 -12.62
N ILE A 156 -9.29 -5.63 -12.48
CA ILE A 156 -10.53 -4.85 -12.63
C ILE A 156 -11.04 -4.53 -11.24
N LEU A 157 -11.11 -3.25 -10.92
CA LEU A 157 -11.58 -2.72 -9.64
C LEU A 157 -13.02 -2.22 -9.77
N LYS A 158 -13.87 -2.49 -8.79
CA LYS A 158 -15.23 -1.96 -8.72
C LYS A 158 -15.21 -0.53 -8.18
N GLY A 159 -15.79 0.42 -8.91
CA GLY A 159 -15.92 1.82 -8.47
C GLY A 159 -15.58 2.80 -9.58
N ASN A 160 -15.37 4.06 -9.19
CA ASN A 160 -15.06 5.13 -10.14
C ASN A 160 -14.12 6.16 -9.52
N LEU A 161 -13.58 7.05 -10.38
CA LEU A 161 -12.59 8.05 -10.00
C LEU A 161 -13.15 9.24 -9.19
N LYS A 162 -14.46 9.30 -8.97
CA LYS A 162 -15.08 10.27 -8.04
C LYS A 162 -14.97 9.80 -6.58
N ASP A 163 -14.72 8.50 -6.34
CA ASP A 163 -14.50 7.96 -5.00
C ASP A 163 -13.07 8.25 -4.52
N GLN A 164 -12.95 8.98 -3.41
CA GLN A 164 -11.67 9.33 -2.80
C GLN A 164 -10.83 8.12 -2.41
N LYS A 165 -11.44 7.01 -1.98
CA LYS A 165 -10.71 5.78 -1.65
C LYS A 165 -10.13 5.11 -2.89
N MET A 166 -10.84 5.19 -4.02
CA MET A 166 -10.34 4.72 -5.30
C MET A 166 -9.13 5.55 -5.74
N ARG A 167 -9.24 6.88 -5.68
CA ARG A 167 -8.12 7.79 -6.03
C ARG A 167 -6.88 7.53 -5.18
N GLN A 168 -7.08 7.37 -3.87
CA GLN A 168 -6.02 7.05 -2.92
C GLN A 168 -5.35 5.69 -3.24
N LEU A 169 -6.14 4.65 -3.53
CA LEU A 169 -5.64 3.33 -3.93
C LEU A 169 -4.79 3.42 -5.20
N LEU A 170 -5.32 4.06 -6.25
CA LEU A 170 -4.64 4.19 -7.53
C LEU A 170 -3.35 5.01 -7.42
N CYS A 171 -3.36 6.09 -6.63
CA CYS A 171 -2.15 6.85 -6.34
C CYS A 171 -1.11 5.98 -5.62
N GLN A 172 -1.54 5.18 -4.65
CA GLN A 172 -0.62 4.32 -3.90
C GLN A 172 0.01 3.26 -4.81
N ILE A 173 -0.79 2.53 -5.59
CA ILE A 173 -0.29 1.55 -6.57
C ILE A 173 0.62 2.26 -7.58
N GLY A 174 0.20 3.41 -8.12
CA GLY A 174 0.98 4.14 -9.13
C GLY A 174 2.32 4.68 -8.65
N LYS A 175 2.52 4.83 -7.33
CA LYS A 175 3.79 5.25 -6.75
C LYS A 175 4.64 4.11 -6.21
N GLU A 176 4.07 2.91 -6.06
CA GLU A 176 4.73 1.76 -5.44
C GLU A 176 5.00 0.62 -6.42
N ALA A 177 4.19 0.48 -7.46
CA ALA A 177 4.33 -0.56 -8.48
C ALA A 177 5.14 -0.06 -9.68
N GLU A 178 5.74 -1.00 -10.41
CA GLU A 178 6.46 -0.70 -11.63
C GLU A 178 5.51 -0.66 -12.82
N GLY A 179 5.62 0.37 -13.67
CA GLY A 179 4.85 0.44 -14.91
C GLY A 179 3.33 0.49 -14.71
N PHE A 180 2.85 1.15 -13.65
CA PHE A 180 1.42 1.33 -13.41
C PHE A 180 0.73 2.09 -14.54
N GLN A 181 -0.42 1.57 -14.96
CA GLN A 181 -1.26 2.13 -16.01
C GLN A 181 -2.75 1.93 -15.69
N ILE A 182 -3.58 2.90 -16.08
CA ILE A 182 -5.02 2.68 -16.25
C ILE A 182 -5.20 2.25 -17.70
N VAL A 183 -5.82 1.09 -17.93
CA VAL A 183 -5.97 0.51 -19.28
C VAL A 183 -7.42 0.45 -19.75
N GLY A 184 -8.38 0.74 -18.86
CA GLY A 184 -9.80 0.80 -19.17
C GLY A 184 -10.64 1.36 -18.01
N MET A 185 -11.86 1.83 -18.32
CA MET A 185 -12.88 2.31 -17.37
C MET A 185 -14.28 2.04 -17.91
#